data_AF-A0AAU4YBH3-F1
#
_entry.id   AF-A0AAU4YBH3-F1
#
_cell.length_a   1.000
_cell.length_b   1.000
_cell.length_c   1.000
_cell.angle_alpha   90.00
_cell.angle_beta   90.00
_cell.angle_gamma   90.00
#
_symmetry.space_group_name_H-M   'P 1'
#
loop_
_entity.id
_entity.type
_entity.pdbx_description
1 polymer ?
#
loop_
_entity_poly.entity_id
_entity_poly.type
_entity_poly.pdbx_seq_one_letter_code
_entity_poly.pdbx_strand_id
1 'polypeptide(L)' 'MDRSLCIGSAQCLHHAPDGFRLDTARQSHPLDPDTDANERVLTAAESCPVEAIMITLAGSGEAVFPPEE' A
#
# COMPACT_ATOMS: atom_id res chain seq x y z
N MET A 1 -1.13 -4.48 3.60
CA MET A 1 -2.15 -4.58 2.54
C MET A 1 -3.34 -5.34 3.10
N ASP A 2 -4.51 -4.72 3.17
CA ASP A 2 -5.75 -5.40 3.52
C ASP A 2 -6.28 -6.17 2.30
N ARG A 3 -6.28 -7.50 2.40
CA ARG A 3 -6.69 -8.40 1.31
C ARG A 3 -8.19 -8.50 1.15
N SER A 4 -8.96 -8.15 2.18
CA SER A 4 -10.43 -8.13 2.12
C SER A 4 -10.91 -6.90 1.34
N LEU A 5 -10.15 -5.81 1.38
CA LEU A 5 -10.42 -4.59 0.62
C LEU A 5 -9.78 -4.58 -0.77
N CYS A 6 -8.62 -5.22 -0.96
CA CYS A 6 -7.90 -5.14 -2.22
C CYS A 6 -8.70 -5.71 -3.42
N ILE A 7 -9.13 -4.82 -4.32
CA ILE A 7 -9.88 -5.18 -5.54
C ILE A 7 -8.99 -5.43 -6.78
N GLY A 8 -7.66 -5.43 -6.62
CA GLY A 8 -6.72 -5.70 -7.71
C GLY A 8 -6.69 -4.64 -8.83
N SER A 9 -6.93 -3.36 -8.50
CA SER A 9 -6.92 -2.23 -9.45
C SER A 9 -5.56 -1.95 -10.08
N ALA A 10 -4.47 -2.40 -9.43
CA ALA A 10 -3.08 -2.17 -9.81
C ALA A 10 -2.59 -0.71 -9.73
N GLN A 11 -3.34 0.21 -9.12
CA GLN A 11 -2.91 1.61 -8.91
C GLN A 11 -1.57 1.69 -8.15
N CYS A 12 -1.38 0.84 -7.15
CA CYS A 12 -0.13 0.78 -6.39
C CYS A 12 1.08 0.41 -7.25
N LEU A 13 0.93 -0.50 -8.23
CA LEU A 13 2.00 -0.83 -9.17
C LEU A 13 2.27 0.28 -10.17
N HIS A 14 1.24 1.05 -10.55
CA HIS A 14 1.40 2.20 -11.43
C HIS A 14 2.27 3.30 -10.79
N HIS A 15 2.06 3.58 -9.50
CA HIS A 15 2.78 4.63 -8.77
C HIS A 15 4.11 4.14 -8.16
N ALA A 16 4.19 2.88 -7.75
CA ALA A 16 5.37 2.29 -7.13
C ALA A 16 5.64 0.88 -7.69
N PRO A 17 6.09 0.76 -8.95
CA PRO A 17 6.30 -0.54 -9.62
C PRO A 17 7.35 -1.42 -8.93
N ASP A 18 8.36 -0.81 -8.31
CA ASP A 18 9.39 -1.51 -7.53
C ASP A 18 9.00 -1.73 -6.05
N GLY A 19 7.80 -1.29 -5.64
CA GLY A 19 7.31 -1.43 -4.27
C GLY A 19 6.24 -2.50 -4.11
N PHE A 20 5.54 -2.85 -5.19
CA PHE A 20 4.39 -3.75 -5.15
C PHE A 20 4.41 -4.79 -6.28
N ARG A 21 3.79 -5.94 -6.02
CA ARG A 21 3.50 -6.96 -7.02
C ARG A 21 2.08 -7.46 -6.90
N LEU A 22 1.51 -7.91 -8.01
CA LEU A 22 0.27 -8.68 -7.99
C LEU A 22 0.60 -10.18 -7.95
N ASP A 23 -0.19 -10.95 -7.21
CA ASP A 23 -0.21 -12.40 -7.33
C ASP A 23 -1.14 -12.87 -8.46
N THR A 24 -1.22 -14.19 -8.65
CA THR A 24 -2.08 -14.81 -9.66
C THR A 24 -3.57 -14.58 -9.43
N ALA A 25 -3.99 -14.19 -8.23
CA ALA A 25 -5.35 -13.84 -7.87
C ALA A 25 -5.62 -12.32 -7.96
N ARG A 26 -4.70 -11.56 -8.58
CA ARG A 26 -4.74 -10.09 -8.70
C ARG A 26 -4.70 -9.36 -7.36
N GLN A 27 -4.28 -10.02 -6.28
CA GLN A 27 -4.07 -9.38 -4.99
C GLN A 27 -2.71 -8.70 -4.97
N SER A 28 -2.67 -7.46 -4.48
CA SER A 28 -1.41 -6.72 -4.35
C SER A 28 -0.67 -7.10 -3.08
N HIS A 29 0.66 -7.10 -3.15
CA HIS A 29 1.57 -7.35 -2.04
C HIS A 29 2.73 -6.35 -2.11
N PRO A 30 3.15 -5.74 -0.99
CA PRO A 30 4.41 -5.03 -0.95
C PRO A 30 5.57 -6.02 -1.22
N LEU A 31 6.61 -5.56 -1.90
CA LEU A 31 7.85 -6.34 -2.09
C LEU A 31 8.65 -6.41 -0.80
N ASP A 32 8.70 -5.30 -0.06
CA ASP A 32 9.29 -5.18 1.26
C ASP A 32 8.30 -4.47 2.20
N PRO A 33 7.78 -5.12 3.25
CA PRO A 33 6.86 -4.51 4.19
C PRO A 33 7.51 -3.50 5.14
N ASP A 34 8.83 -3.50 5.30
CA ASP A 34 9.58 -2.61 6.22
C ASP A 34 10.27 -1.45 5.47
N THR A 35 9.73 -1.08 4.30
CA THR A 35 10.25 0.02 3.48
C THR A 35 9.91 1.39 4.07
N ASP A 36 10.76 2.36 3.77
CA ASP A 36 10.46 3.78 3.96
C ASP A 36 9.17 4.17 3.23
N ALA A 37 8.35 4.98 3.89
CA ALA A 37 7.15 5.60 3.32
C ALA A 37 7.52 6.77 2.40
N ASN A 38 8.34 6.49 1.40
CA ASN A 38 8.75 7.48 0.42
C ASN A 38 7.54 7.98 -0.40
N GLU A 39 7.74 9.08 -1.13
CA GLU A 39 6.68 9.73 -1.91
C GLU A 39 5.92 8.76 -2.82
N ARG A 40 6.59 7.80 -3.46
CA ARG A 40 5.92 6.83 -4.34
C ARG A 40 5.02 5.87 -3.57
N VAL A 41 5.46 5.40 -2.41
CA VAL A 41 4.67 4.50 -1.55
C VAL A 41 3.46 5.23 -0.98
N LEU A 42 3.62 6.49 -0.57
CA LEU A 42 2.51 7.34 -0.13
C LEU A 42 1.51 7.59 -1.25
N THR A 43 1.97 8.02 -2.43
CA THR A 43 1.09 8.22 -3.60
C THR A 43 0.37 6.92 -4.00
N ALA A 44 1.04 5.77 -3.90
CA ALA A 44 0.41 4.47 -4.16
C ALA A 44 -0.73 4.16 -3.20
N ALA A 45 -0.58 4.52 -1.92
CA ALA A 45 -1.61 4.35 -0.90
C ALA A 45 -2.80 5.27 -1.12
N GLU A 46 -2.54 6.57 -1.33
CA GLU A 46 -3.54 7.60 -1.61
C GLU A 46 -4.33 7.32 -2.91
N SER A 47 -3.68 6.73 -3.91
CA SER A 47 -4.31 6.41 -5.20
C SER A 47 -5.10 5.09 -5.15
N CYS A 48 -5.10 4.37 -4.03
CA CYS A 48 -5.88 3.15 -3.88
C CYS A 48 -7.37 3.49 -3.74
N PRO A 49 -8.24 3.06 -4.69
CA PRO A 49 -9.66 3.47 -4.70
C PRO A 49 -10.49 2.92 -3.54
N VAL A 50 -9.91 2.03 -2.75
CA VAL A 50 -10.54 1.30 -1.63
C VAL A 50 -9.64 1.29 -0.39
N GLU A 51 -8.59 2.13 -0.39
CA GLU A 51 -7.69 2.34 0.76
C GLU A 51 -7.12 1.06 1.38
N ALA A 52 -6.85 0.06 0.53
CA ALA A 52 -6.36 -1.24 0.98
C ALA A 52 -4.87 -1.24 1.40
N ILE A 53 -4.13 -0.15 1.16
CA ILE A 53 -2.75 0.01 1.62
C ILE A 53 -2.79 0.71 2.97
N MET A 54 -2.13 0.11 3.97
CA MET A 54 -1.95 0.70 5.28
C MET A 54 -0.46 0.94 5.49
N ILE A 55 -0.10 2.14 5.95
CA ILE A 55 1.27 2.55 6.25
C ILE A 55 1.28 3.00 7.70
N THR A 56 2.18 2.41 8.48
CA THR A 56 2.34 2.72 9.90
C THR A 56 3.81 3.00 10.20
N LEU A 57 4.08 3.88 11.16
CA LEU A 57 5.44 4.12 11.63
C LEU A 57 6.00 2.87 12.32
N ALA A 58 7.19 2.46 11.89
CA ALA A 58 7.93 1.39 12.54
C ALA A 58 8.24 1.78 14.00
N GLY A 59 7.87 0.92 14.95
CA GLY A 59 8.08 1.13 16.38
C GLY A 59 6.85 1.63 17.12
N SER A 60 6.22 2.75 16.70
CA SER A 60 5.01 3.26 17.36
C SER A 60 3.73 2.58 16.86
N GLY A 61 3.71 2.12 15.61
CA GLY A 61 2.51 1.59 14.97
C GLY A 61 1.48 2.65 14.60
N GLU A 62 1.82 3.93 14.78
CA GLU A 62 0.94 5.05 14.44
C GLU A 62 0.68 5.09 12.94
N ALA A 63 -0.58 5.34 12.57
CA ALA A 63 -1.00 5.35 11.18
C ALA A 63 -0.45 6.58 10.45
N VAL A 64 0.32 6.34 9.39
CA VAL A 64 0.69 7.36 8.41
C VAL A 64 -0.39 7.44 7.33
N PHE A 65 -0.91 6.27 6.93
CA PHE A 65 -2.03 6.18 5.99
C PHE A 65 -2.89 4.94 6.25
N PRO A 66 -4.23 5.04 6.18
CA PRO A 66 -4.97 6.31 6.19
C PRO A 66 -4.75 7.04 7.53
N PRO A 67 -4.74 8.39 7.56
CA PRO A 67 -4.62 9.14 8.82
C PRO A 67 -5.83 8.87 9.73
N GLU A 68 -5.61 8.91 11.04
CA GLU A 68 -6.70 8.85 12.01
C GLU A 68 -7.59 10.10 11.90
N GLU A 69 -8.90 9.91 12.09
CA GLU A 69 -9.94 10.94 12.00
C GLU A 69 -9.95 11.94 13.16
#